data_AF-A0A438I8Z8-F1
#
_entry.id   AF-A0A438I8Z8-F1
#
_cell.length_a   1.000
_cell.length_b   1.000
_cell.length_c   1.000
_cell.angle_alpha   90.00
_cell.angle_beta   90.00
_cell.angle_gamma   90.00
#
_symmetry.space_group_name_H-M   'P 1'
#
loop_
_entity.id
_entity.type
_entity.pdbx_description
1 polymer ?
#
loop_
_entity_poly.entity_id
_entity_poly.type
_entity_poly.pdbx_seq_one_letter_code
_entity_poly.pdbx_strand_id
1 'polypeptide(L)'
;MHHVREHFEDFVLGHFCKHAHDILVACKAYMDGAQVGCLVKGGVQDVDEGDKSCSKRFKDNLAVFNNLLVKTFTNIGATGCEKFLTKEPEKPPPPERLNRRAGKSLKGVIIAS
;
A
#
# COMPACT_ATOMS: atom_id res chain seq x y z
N MET A 1 43.07 -9.44 15.17
CA MET A 1 42.41 -8.11 15.10
C MET A 1 40.94 -8.31 14.76
N HIS A 2 40.05 -8.27 15.74
CA HIS A 2 38.59 -8.22 15.51
C HIS A 2 38.08 -6.96 16.20
N HIS A 3 38.01 -5.85 15.47
CA HIS A 3 37.32 -4.65 15.93
C HIS A 3 35.91 -4.72 15.33
N VAL A 4 34.98 -5.24 16.13
CA VAL A 4 33.58 -5.38 15.75
C VAL A 4 33.02 -3.97 15.52
N ARG A 5 32.25 -3.82 14.44
CA ARG A 5 31.56 -2.60 14.02
C ARG A 5 30.35 -2.31 14.93
N GLU A 6 30.55 -2.28 16.24
CA GLU A 6 29.51 -2.22 17.28
C GLU A 6 28.64 -0.95 17.18
N HIS A 7 29.14 0.13 16.58
CA HIS A 7 28.42 1.42 16.55
C HIS A 7 27.56 1.65 15.31
N PHE A 8 27.68 0.81 14.27
CA PHE A 8 26.92 1.05 13.04
C PHE A 8 25.45 0.68 13.21
N GLU A 9 25.16 -0.39 13.94
CA GLU A 9 23.79 -0.84 14.20
C GLU A 9 23.01 0.21 15.02
N ASP A 10 23.57 0.67 16.14
CA ASP A 10 22.96 1.73 16.96
C ASP A 10 22.75 3.04 16.18
N PHE A 11 23.71 3.40 15.31
CA PHE A 11 23.58 4.56 14.45
C PHE A 11 22.41 4.43 13.48
N VAL A 12 22.28 3.27 12.83
CA VAL A 12 21.20 2.99 11.87
C VAL A 12 19.84 2.95 12.58
N LEU A 13 19.76 2.29 13.74
CA LEU A 13 18.55 2.24 14.57
C LEU A 13 18.13 3.65 15.01
N GLY A 14 19.07 4.45 15.52
CA GLY A 14 18.82 5.84 15.91
C GLY A 14 18.35 6.72 14.74
N HIS A 15 18.94 6.54 13.56
CA HIS A 15 18.54 7.27 12.35
C HIS A 15 17.09 6.95 11.94
N PHE A 16 16.76 5.65 11.82
CA PHE A 16 15.42 5.24 11.43
C PHE A 16 14.37 5.55 12.48
N CYS A 17 14.69 5.44 13.77
CA CYS A 17 13.80 5.83 14.85
C CYS A 17 13.48 7.34 14.79
N LYS A 18 14.52 8.18 14.60
CA LYS A 18 14.37 9.63 14.45
C LYS A 18 13.54 10.04 13.24
N HIS A 19 13.67 9.31 12.13
CA HIS A 19 13.02 9.63 10.86
C HIS A 19 11.77 8.79 10.55
N ALA A 20 11.29 7.97 11.49
CA ALA A 20 10.17 7.07 11.28
C ALA A 20 8.92 7.77 10.74
N HIS A 21 8.54 8.91 11.32
CA HIS A 21 7.38 9.69 10.87
C HIS A 21 7.59 10.28 9.48
N ASP A 22 8.77 10.84 9.19
CA ASP A 22 9.10 11.39 7.86
C ASP A 22 8.95 10.30 6.77
N ILE A 23 9.48 9.09 7.06
CA ILE A 23 9.42 7.94 6.16
C ILE A 23 7.96 7.49 5.95
N LEU A 24 7.18 7.35 7.03
CA LEU A 24 5.78 6.91 6.94
C LEU A 24 4.88 7.95 6.25
N VAL A 25 5.12 9.24 6.45
CA VAL A 25 4.45 10.32 5.69
C VAL A 25 4.77 10.20 4.20
N ALA A 26 6.03 9.89 3.84
CA ALA A 26 6.41 9.64 2.46
C ALA A 26 5.71 8.42 1.87
N CYS A 27 5.68 7.31 2.62
CA CYS A 27 4.97 6.11 2.19
C CYS A 27 3.49 6.41 1.92
N LYS A 28 2.84 7.17 2.81
CA LYS A 28 1.46 7.60 2.62
C LYS A 28 1.28 8.44 1.35
N ALA A 29 2.13 9.44 1.13
CA ALA A 29 2.05 10.28 -0.07
C ALA A 29 2.20 9.45 -1.36
N TYR A 30 3.11 8.48 -1.40
CA TYR A 30 3.28 7.60 -2.55
C TYR A 30 2.08 6.65 -2.76
N MET A 31 1.48 6.15 -1.68
CA MET A 31 0.23 5.37 -1.76
C MET A 31 -0.94 6.23 -2.27
N ASP A 32 -0.97 7.51 -1.91
CA ASP A 32 -1.98 8.48 -2.38
C ASP A 32 -1.73 8.92 -3.84
N GLY A 33 -0.63 8.48 -4.46
CA GLY A 33 -0.36 8.67 -5.88
C GLY A 33 0.74 9.68 -6.21
N ALA A 34 1.43 10.24 -5.20
CA ALA A 34 2.58 11.10 -5.44
C ALA A 34 3.69 10.38 -6.21
N GLN A 35 4.41 11.11 -7.06
CA GLN A 35 5.56 10.61 -7.80
C GLN A 35 6.68 10.20 -6.83
N VAL A 36 7.26 9.01 -7.04
CA VAL A 36 8.37 8.51 -6.23
C VAL A 36 9.61 9.37 -6.46
N GLY A 37 10.26 9.78 -5.36
CA GLY A 37 11.48 10.60 -5.39
C GLY A 37 11.24 12.11 -5.43
N CYS A 38 9.99 12.57 -5.51
CA CYS A 38 9.64 14.00 -5.55
C CYS A 38 9.31 14.61 -4.17
N LEU A 39 9.34 13.81 -3.10
CA LEU A 39 9.09 14.31 -1.76
C LEU A 39 10.38 14.89 -1.16
N VAL A 40 10.43 16.21 -1.05
CA VAL A 40 11.46 16.90 -0.26
C VAL A 40 10.92 17.06 1.16
N LYS A 41 11.83 17.12 2.14
CA LYS A 41 11.51 17.26 3.58
C LYS A 41 10.71 18.54 3.83
N GLY A 42 9.38 18.48 3.69
CA GLY A 42 8.47 19.61 3.87
C GLY A 42 7.39 19.84 2.81
N GLY A 43 7.32 19.07 1.71
CA GLY A 43 6.23 19.25 0.73
C GLY A 43 6.43 18.55 -0.61
N VAL A 44 5.33 18.49 -1.38
CA VAL A 44 5.32 18.04 -2.79
C VAL A 44 6.03 19.11 -3.61
N GLN A 45 7.11 18.75 -4.29
CA GLN A 45 7.74 19.60 -5.29
C GLN A 45 6.89 19.52 -6.57
N ASP A 46 6.42 20.66 -7.09
CA ASP A 46 5.66 20.73 -8.34
C ASP A 46 6.46 20.02 -9.45
N VAL A 47 5.96 18.86 -9.86
CA VAL A 47 6.49 18.08 -10.97
C VAL A 47 5.39 17.96 -12.03
N ASP A 48 5.73 18.48 -13.21
CA ASP A 48 4.98 18.50 -14.46
C ASP A 48 3.94 17.36 -14.63
N GLU A 49 2.69 17.73 -14.95
CA GLU A 49 1.42 16.96 -14.87
C GLU A 49 1.31 15.74 -15.82
N GLY A 50 2.34 15.44 -16.60
CA GLY A 50 2.31 14.38 -17.62
C GLY A 50 2.51 12.96 -17.07
N ASP A 51 1.45 12.33 -16.55
CA ASP A 51 1.36 10.87 -16.28
C ASP A 51 2.43 10.26 -15.35
N LYS A 52 3.02 11.08 -14.46
CA LYS A 52 4.05 10.67 -13.50
C LYS A 52 3.43 10.34 -12.14
N SER A 53 2.48 9.40 -12.11
CA SER A 53 1.96 8.85 -10.85
C SER A 53 2.59 7.49 -10.57
N CYS A 54 2.65 7.10 -9.30
CA CYS A 54 3.21 5.81 -8.99
C CYS A 54 2.31 4.65 -9.49
N SER A 55 2.93 3.63 -10.10
CA SER A 55 2.18 2.48 -10.65
C SER A 55 1.30 1.82 -9.60
N LYS A 56 0.13 1.31 -10.01
CA LYS A 56 -0.79 0.58 -9.10
C LYS A 56 -0.07 -0.54 -8.33
N ARG A 57 0.76 -1.32 -9.02
CA ARG A 57 1.55 -2.40 -8.42
C ARG A 57 2.49 -1.90 -7.32
N PHE A 58 3.13 -0.75 -7.52
CA PHE A 58 3.97 -0.16 -6.49
C PHE A 58 3.15 0.26 -5.27
N LYS A 59 2.01 0.94 -5.48
CA LYS A 59 1.13 1.37 -4.39
C LYS A 59 0.63 0.18 -3.56
N ASP A 60 0.21 -0.90 -4.24
CA ASP A 60 -0.25 -2.13 -3.60
C ASP A 60 0.87 -2.79 -2.77
N ASN A 61 2.08 -2.89 -3.33
CA ASN A 61 3.24 -3.41 -2.59
C ASN A 61 3.57 -2.53 -1.39
N LEU A 62 3.58 -1.21 -1.57
CA LEU A 62 3.89 -0.27 -0.51
C LEU A 62 2.87 -0.33 0.62
N ALA A 63 1.58 -0.56 0.33
CA ALA A 63 0.57 -0.77 1.36
C ALA A 63 0.85 -2.01 2.23
N VAL A 64 1.39 -3.09 1.64
CA VAL A 64 1.84 -4.28 2.39
C VAL A 64 3.07 -3.95 3.25
N PHE A 65 4.06 -3.26 2.67
CA PHE A 65 5.29 -2.90 3.40
C PHE A 65 5.07 -1.85 4.49
N ASN A 66 4.12 -0.94 4.32
CA ASN A 66 3.85 0.13 5.27
C ASN A 66 3.48 -0.41 6.65
N ASN A 67 2.66 -1.46 6.72
CA ASN A 67 2.32 -2.11 7.99
C ASN A 67 3.53 -2.80 8.65
N LEU A 68 4.46 -3.34 7.83
CA LEU A 68 5.72 -3.88 8.33
C LEU A 68 6.61 -2.75 8.90
N LEU A 69 6.74 -1.63 8.18
CA LEU A 69 7.53 -0.47 8.62
C LEU A 69 7.00 0.11 9.93
N VAL A 70 5.68 0.27 10.08
CA VAL A 70 5.06 0.73 11.34
C VAL A 70 5.49 -0.18 12.49
N LYS A 71 5.37 -1.51 12.35
CA LYS A 71 5.76 -2.46 13.38
C LYS A 71 7.26 -2.39 13.70
N THR A 72 8.11 -2.33 12.68
CA THR A 72 9.57 -2.23 12.86
C THR A 72 9.96 -0.93 13.55
N PHE A 73 9.37 0.20 13.18
CA PHE A 73 9.64 1.49 13.81
C PHE A 73 9.18 1.54 15.26
N THR A 74 7.99 1.02 15.57
CA THR A 74 7.54 0.88 16.97
C THR A 74 8.51 0.00 17.79
N ASN A 75 8.99 -1.11 17.22
CA ASN A 75 9.93 -2.00 17.90
C ASN A 75 11.29 -1.35 18.23
N ILE A 76 11.77 -0.43 17.39
CA ILE A 76 13.03 0.31 17.63
C ILE A 76 12.82 1.60 18.44
N GLY A 77 11.62 1.82 18.98
CA GLY A 77 11.31 2.90 19.92
C GLY A 77 10.61 4.13 19.34
N ALA A 78 10.21 4.13 18.07
CA ALA A 78 9.47 5.25 17.48
C ALA A 78 8.00 5.22 17.94
N THR A 79 7.55 6.27 18.62
CA THR A 79 6.20 6.33 19.18
C THR A 79 5.19 6.93 18.20
N GLY A 80 3.93 6.48 18.27
CA GLY A 80 2.83 7.05 17.48
C GLY A 80 2.88 6.72 15.99
N CYS A 81 3.55 5.63 15.61
CA CYS A 81 3.60 5.14 14.23
C CYS A 81 2.29 4.42 13.83
N GLU A 82 1.49 3.98 14.81
CA GLU A 82 0.27 3.19 14.63
C GLU A 82 -0.79 3.93 13.81
N LYS A 83 -0.76 5.28 13.82
CA LYS A 83 -1.63 6.14 13.02
C LYS A 83 -1.45 5.97 11.50
N PHE A 84 -0.35 5.36 11.07
CA PHE A 84 -0.05 5.10 9.67
C PHE A 84 -0.45 3.71 9.19
N LEU A 85 -1.04 2.86 10.05
CA LEU A 85 -1.49 1.53 9.63
C LEU A 85 -2.48 1.63 8.46
N THR A 86 -2.21 0.85 7.41
CA THR A 86 -3.12 0.67 6.28
C THR A 86 -4.09 -0.46 6.63
N LYS A 87 -5.37 -0.26 6.33
CA LYS A 87 -6.33 -1.37 6.34
C LYS A 87 -5.86 -2.38 5.30
N GLU A 88 -5.83 -3.67 5.66
CA GLU A 88 -5.52 -4.71 4.66
C GLU A 88 -6.43 -4.53 3.45
N PRO A 89 -5.93 -4.72 2.22
CA PRO A 89 -6.79 -4.69 1.05
C PRO A 89 -7.89 -5.74 1.27
N GLU A 90 -9.13 -5.29 1.41
CA GLU A 90 -10.29 -6.16 1.51
C GLU A 90 -10.22 -7.14 0.33
N LYS A 91 -10.16 -8.44 0.63
CA LYS A 91 -10.15 -9.48 -0.40
C LYS A 91 -11.31 -9.17 -1.35
N PRO A 92 -11.07 -9.06 -2.68
CA PRO A 92 -12.15 -8.77 -3.60
C PRO A 92 -13.28 -9.78 -3.38
N PRO A 93 -14.55 -9.33 -3.34
CA PRO A 93 -15.67 -10.23 -3.09
C PRO A 93 -15.59 -11.40 -4.08
N PRO A 94 -15.85 -12.64 -3.63
CA PRO A 94 -15.84 -13.80 -4.53
C PRO A 94 -16.69 -13.49 -5.75
N PRO A 95 -16.24 -13.80 -6.98
CA PRO A 95 -17.01 -13.53 -8.17
C PRO A 95 -18.40 -14.15 -8.01
N GLU A 96 -19.43 -13.30 -8.02
CA GLU A 96 -20.81 -13.70 -7.84
C GLU A 96 -21.15 -14.71 -8.94
N ARG A 97 -21.35 -15.98 -8.55
CA ARG A 97 -21.66 -17.05 -9.50
C ARG A 97 -23.01 -16.72 -10.13
N LEU A 98 -23.00 -16.25 -11.37
CA LEU A 98 -24.21 -16.00 -12.16
C LEU A 98 -25.05 -17.30 -12.19
N ASN A 99 -26.14 -17.31 -11.44
CA ASN A 99 -27.02 -18.46 -11.29
C ASN A 99 -27.73 -18.73 -12.64
N ARG A 100 -27.18 -19.64 -13.46
CA ARG A 100 -27.88 -20.20 -14.62
C ARG A 100 -29.02 -21.08 -14.11
N ARG A 101 -30.20 -20.48 -13.93
CA ARG A 101 -31.43 -21.22 -13.65
C ARG A 101 -31.83 -22.01 -14.90
N ALA A 102 -31.76 -23.34 -14.79
CA ALA A 102 -32.30 -24.29 -15.74
C ALA A 102 -33.84 -24.33 -15.67
N GLY A 103 -34.47 -24.58 -16.83
CA GLY A 103 -35.89 -24.91 -17.01
C GLY A 103 -36.76 -23.68 -17.33
N LYS A 104 -37.65 -23.68 -18.32
CA LYS A 104 -38.56 -24.77 -18.71
C LYS A 104 -38.96 -24.68 -20.18
N SER A 105 -39.12 -25.88 -20.77
CA SER A 105 -39.79 -26.20 -22.03
C SER A 105 -41.14 -25.48 -22.18
N LEU A 106 -41.39 -24.89 -23.36
CA LEU A 106 -42.75 -24.57 -23.80
C LEU A 106 -43.02 -25.34 -25.10
N LYS A 107 -43.87 -26.35 -24.98
CA LYS A 107 -44.47 -27.11 -26.08
C LYS A 107 -45.34 -26.17 -26.92
N GLY A 108 -45.40 -26.45 -28.22
CA GLY A 108 -46.05 -25.62 -29.22
C GLY A 108 -47.54 -25.37 -29.00
N VAL A 109 -48.01 -24.31 -29.65
CA VAL A 109 -49.41 -24.08 -29.99
C VAL A 109 -49.44 -23.66 -31.45
N ILE A 110 -50.20 -24.44 -32.21
CA ILE A 110 -50.53 -24.29 -33.62
C ILE A 110 -51.68 -23.29 -33.71
N ILE A 111 -51.66 -22.36 -34.65
CA ILE A 111 -52.89 -21.74 -35.16
C ILE A 111 -52.76 -21.53 -36.67
N ALA A 112 -53.80 -21.98 -37.36
CA ALA A 112 -53.94 -22.15 -38.80
C ALA A 112 -54.17 -20.82 -39.54
N SER A 113 -53.89 -20.87 -40.85
CA SER A 113 -54.22 -19.88 -41.87
C SER A 113 -55.73 -19.64 -42.02
#